data_AF-A0A967X6S9-F1
#
_entry.id   AF-A0A967X6S9-F1
#
_cell.length_a   1.000
_cell.length_b   1.000
_cell.length_c   1.000
_cell.angle_alpha   90.00
_cell.angle_beta   90.00
_cell.angle_gamma   90.00
#
_symmetry.space_group_name_H-M   'P 1'
#
loop_
_entity.id
_entity.type
_entity.pdbx_description
1 polymer ?
#
loop_
_entity_poly.entity_id
_entity_poly.type
_entity_poly.pdbx_seq_one_letter_code
_entity_poly.pdbx_strand_id
1 'polypeptide(L)' 'IQPVLARADAEGLLCYVETEKERNVRFYRRHGFEVVVESDVPNGGPHMWTMRREPQG' A
#
# COMPACT_ATOMS: atom_id res chain seq x y z
N ILE A 1 -1.06 7.07 9.58
CA ILE A 1 0.14 6.79 8.76
C ILE A 1 0.95 8.04 8.37
N GLN A 2 0.37 9.24 8.48
CA GLN A 2 1.00 10.50 8.04
C GLN A 2 2.43 10.75 8.57
N PRO A 3 2.77 10.56 9.87
CA PRO A 3 4.15 10.81 10.32
C PRO A 3 5.19 9.92 9.64
N VAL A 4 4.83 8.69 9.31
CA VAL A 4 5.72 7.74 8.61
C VAL A 4 5.85 8.13 7.14
N LEU A 5 4.74 8.50 6.49
CA LEU A 5 4.77 8.93 5.09
C LEU A 5 5.57 10.22 4.91
N ALA A 6 5.37 11.22 5.78
CA ALA A 6 6.12 12.47 5.73
C ALA A 6 7.63 12.26 5.89
N ARG A 7 8.03 11.31 6.73
CA ARG A 7 9.44 10.93 6.86
C ARG A 7 9.96 10.23 5.60
N ALA A 8 9.20 9.27 5.06
CA ALA A 8 9.57 8.58 3.82
C ALA A 8 9.69 9.56 2.64
N ASP A 9 8.78 10.53 2.55
CA ASP A 9 8.81 11.61 1.57
C ASP A 9 10.08 12.45 1.70
N ALA A 10 10.42 12.88 2.91
CA ALA A 10 11.64 13.65 3.17
C ALA A 10 12.93 12.87 2.89
N GLU A 11 12.92 11.54 3.05
CA GLU A 11 14.05 10.65 2.76
C GLU A 11 14.05 10.12 1.31
N GLY A 12 13.05 10.45 0.48
CA GLY A 12 12.94 9.96 -0.89
C GLY A 12 12.69 8.44 -0.99
N LEU A 13 12.04 7.86 0.03
CA LEU A 13 11.80 6.42 0.13
C LEU A 13 10.40 6.04 -0.36
N LEU A 14 10.33 4.97 -1.14
CA LEU A 14 9.05 4.33 -1.45
C LEU A 14 8.47 3.64 -0.21
N CYS A 15 7.14 3.57 -0.14
CA CYS A 15 6.43 2.78 0.85
C CYS A 15 5.63 1.67 0.15
N TYR A 16 5.53 0.50 0.77
CA TYR A 16 4.59 -0.53 0.35
C TYR A 16 3.78 -1.05 1.52
N VAL A 17 2.61 -1.59 1.22
CA VAL A 17 1.73 -2.25 2.19
C VAL A 17 1.04 -3.43 1.54
N GLU A 18 0.73 -4.44 2.34
CA GLU A 18 -0.10 -5.56 1.96
C GLU A 18 -1.38 -5.55 2.79
N THR A 19 -2.50 -5.89 2.17
CA THR A 19 -3.77 -6.01 2.89
C THR A 19 -4.66 -7.07 2.27
N GLU A 20 -5.37 -7.81 3.12
CA GLU A 20 -6.41 -8.77 2.72
C GLU A 20 -7.82 -8.14 2.66
N LYS A 21 -7.93 -6.84 2.97
CA LYS A 21 -9.21 -6.13 3.16
C LYS A 21 -9.41 -5.10 2.07
N GLU A 22 -10.36 -5.34 1.17
CA GLU A 22 -10.68 -4.42 0.06
C GLU A 22 -10.96 -2.99 0.53
N ARG A 23 -11.66 -2.83 1.67
CA ARG A 23 -11.93 -1.50 2.26
C ARG A 23 -10.65 -0.70 2.55
N ASN A 24 -9.54 -1.38 2.85
CA ASN A 24 -8.27 -0.74 3.13
C ASN A 24 -7.61 -0.24 1.84
N VAL A 25 -7.86 -0.89 0.69
CA VAL A 25 -7.38 -0.43 -0.63
C VAL A 25 -7.85 1.00 -0.90
N ARG A 26 -9.14 1.28 -0.66
CA ARG A 26 -9.68 2.65 -0.80
C ARG A 26 -9.04 3.63 0.19
N PHE A 27 -8.76 3.20 1.42
CA PHE A 27 -8.06 4.01 2.40
C PHE A 27 -6.64 4.38 1.96
N TYR A 28 -5.87 3.40 1.46
CA TYR A 28 -4.49 3.62 1.00
C TYR A 28 -4.42 4.42 -0.31
N ARG A 29 -5.36 4.21 -1.24
CA ARG A 29 -5.49 5.05 -2.46
C ARG A 29 -5.59 6.53 -2.13
N ARG A 30 -6.37 6.92 -1.11
CA ARG A 30 -6.48 8.32 -0.66
C ARG A 30 -5.17 8.89 -0.10
N HIS A 31 -4.21 8.04 0.25
CA HIS A 31 -2.89 8.43 0.72
C HIS A 31 -1.83 8.35 -0.40
N GLY A 32 -2.22 8.11 -1.64
CA GLY A 32 -1.30 8.05 -2.79
C GLY A 32 -0.70 6.68 -3.07
N PHE A 33 -1.23 5.61 -2.48
CA PHE A 33 -0.83 4.25 -2.83
C PHE A 33 -1.60 3.73 -4.05
N GLU A 34 -0.93 2.96 -4.88
CA GLU A 34 -1.46 2.28 -6.05
C GLU A 34 -1.30 0.77 -5.91
N VAL A 35 -2.28 0.00 -6.41
CA VAL A 35 -2.17 -1.46 -6.42
C VAL A 35 -1.13 -1.85 -7.45
N VAL A 36 -0.11 -2.61 -7.02
CA VAL A 36 0.94 -3.14 -7.92
C VAL A 36 0.85 -4.65 -8.06
N VAL A 37 0.28 -5.34 -7.08
CA VAL A 37 -0.05 -6.78 -7.14
C VAL A 37 -1.40 -7.01 -6.49
N GLU A 38 -2.21 -7.85 -7.13
CA GLU A 38 -3.48 -8.35 -6.63
C GLU A 38 -3.51 -9.85 -6.91
N SER A 39 -3.62 -10.66 -5.86
CA SER A 39 -3.49 -12.12 -5.99
C SER A 39 -4.19 -12.87 -4.87
N ASP A 40 -4.68 -14.07 -5.19
CA ASP A 40 -5.12 -15.03 -4.19
C ASP A 40 -3.93 -15.86 -3.68
N VAL A 41 -3.77 -15.94 -2.36
CA VAL A 41 -2.76 -16.81 -1.75
C VAL A 41 -3.14 -18.28 -2.04
N PRO A 42 -2.19 -19.14 -2.49
CA PRO A 42 -2.48 -20.53 -2.81
C PRO A 42 -3.10 -21.32 -1.65
N ASN A 43 -3.71 -22.46 -1.98
CA ASN A 43 -4.29 -23.39 -1.01
C ASN A 43 -5.44 -22.80 -0.16
N GLY A 44 -6.25 -21.93 -0.76
CA GLY A 44 -7.41 -21.31 -0.09
C GLY A 44 -7.03 -20.18 0.87
N GLY A 45 -5.86 -19.56 0.67
CA GLY A 45 -5.46 -18.38 1.41
C GLY A 45 -6.25 -17.13 1.00
N PRO A 46 -6.05 -16.00 1.72
CA PRO A 46 -6.81 -14.79 1.48
C PRO A 46 -6.48 -14.16 0.12
N HIS A 47 -7.44 -13.39 -0.39
CA HIS A 47 -7.18 -12.44 -1.46
C HIS A 47 -6.35 -11.28 -0.92
N MET A 48 -5.25 -10.95 -1.59
CA MET A 48 -4.26 -9.97 -1.12
C MET A 48 -4.04 -8.87 -2.15
N TRP A 49 -3.95 -7.64 -1.67
CA TRP A 49 -3.45 -6.49 -2.44
C TRP A 49 -2.11 -6.04 -1.88
N THR A 50 -1.08 -5.99 -2.73
CA THR A 50 0.16 -5.26 -2.46
C THR A 50 0.07 -3.91 -3.14
N MET A 51 0.26 -2.85 -2.36
CA MET A 51 0.16 -1.47 -2.83
C MET A 51 1.47 -0.73 -2.58
N ARG A 52 1.86 0.12 -3.52
CA ARG A 52 3.07 0.94 -3.45
C ARG A 52 2.73 2.42 -3.55
N ARG A 53 3.48 3.26 -2.85
CA ARG A 53 3.47 4.72 -2.97
C ARG A 53 4.90 5.21 -3.18
N GLU A 54 5.10 5.98 -4.24
CA GLU A 54 6.33 6.75 -4.45
C GLU A 54 6.39 7.95 -3.48
N PRO A 55 7.58 8.44 -3.11
CA PRO A 55 7.70 9.63 -2.29
C PRO A 55 7.05 10.84 -2.99
N GLN A 56 6.36 11.68 -2.22
CA GLN A 56 5.67 12.89 -2.70
C GLN A 56 6.39 14.13 -2.18
N GLY A 57 6.71 15.06 -3.08
CA GLY A 57 7.38 16.32 -2.76
C GLY A 57 6.45 17.44 -2.31
#